data_AF-A0A8H7WTM5-F1
#
_entry.id   AF-A0A8H7WTM5-F1
#
_cell.length_a   1.000
_cell.length_b   1.000
_cell.length_c   1.000
_cell.angle_alpha   90.00
_cell.angle_beta   90.00
_cell.angle_gamma   90.00
#
_symmetry.space_group_name_H-M   'P 1'
#
loop_
_entity.id
_entity.type
_entity.pdbx_description
1 polymer ?
#
loop_
_entity_poly.entity_id
_entity_poly.type
_entity_poly.pdbx_seq_one_letter_code
_entity_poly.pdbx_strand_id
1 'polypeptide(L)'
;MQLIAENTTIPIPKIHAYALSDDTRPLSSFLILQYIEGRKVSHGELKRLSDEQRTNLYTSLADVYIQIRRLEFPTIGCLSQGLSGFEVCKRLVTIDLNMQELEGLAPHYIQNRYCGGSTTLTSANEYITMLLEIADNAFARDRSPISQEEAEDRLYHLYIFR
;
A
#
# COMPACT_ATOMS: atom_id res chain seq x y z
N MET A 1 -10.24 6.10 6.06
CA MET A 1 -10.21 6.55 7.47
C MET A 1 -11.40 6.03 8.27
N GLN A 2 -12.61 6.14 7.75
CA GLN A 2 -13.84 5.74 8.46
C GLN A 2 -13.83 4.27 8.97
N LEU A 3 -13.45 3.30 8.14
CA LEU A 3 -13.32 1.89 8.56
C LEU A 3 -12.51 1.72 9.85
N ILE A 4 -11.35 2.37 9.93
CA ILE A 4 -10.44 2.27 11.08
C ILE A 4 -11.07 2.94 12.31
N ALA A 5 -11.68 4.12 12.14
CA ALA A 5 -12.34 4.83 13.25
C ALA A 5 -13.54 4.06 13.81
N GLU A 6 -14.29 3.34 12.98
CA GLU A 6 -15.49 2.61 13.40
C GLU A 6 -15.18 1.24 14.03
N ASN A 7 -14.04 0.64 13.70
CA ASN A 7 -13.73 -0.75 14.07
C ASN A 7 -12.50 -0.92 14.98
N THR A 8 -11.82 0.18 15.33
CA THR A 8 -10.60 0.15 16.15
C THR A 8 -10.60 1.27 17.18
N THR A 9 -9.75 1.16 18.20
CA THR A 9 -9.48 2.22 19.17
C THR A 9 -8.29 3.09 18.77
N ILE A 10 -7.73 2.88 17.57
CA ILE A 10 -6.55 3.60 17.08
C ILE A 10 -6.92 5.08 16.91
N PRO A 11 -6.17 6.01 17.54
CA PRO A 11 -6.41 7.43 17.36
C PRO A 11 -5.98 7.84 15.96
N ILE A 12 -6.95 8.15 15.10
CA ILE A 12 -6.71 8.60 13.73
C ILE A 12 -7.37 9.96 13.47
N PRO A 13 -6.81 10.80 12.58
CA PRO A 13 -7.40 12.11 12.27
C PRO A 13 -8.83 12.03 11.72
N LYS A 14 -9.75 12.89 12.18
CA LYS A 14 -11.04 13.04 11.50
C LYS A 14 -10.85 13.75 10.15
N ILE A 15 -11.63 13.37 9.15
CA ILE A 15 -11.70 14.11 7.88
C ILE A 15 -12.66 15.28 8.07
N HIS A 16 -12.19 16.52 7.91
CA HIS A 16 -13.01 17.72 7.98
C HIS A 16 -13.61 18.11 6.63
N ALA A 17 -12.81 17.99 5.57
CA ALA A 17 -13.24 18.26 4.20
C ALA A 17 -12.34 17.51 3.23
N TYR A 18 -12.86 17.20 2.04
CA TYR A 18 -12.07 16.66 0.95
C TYR A 18 -12.72 17.01 -0.39
N ALA A 19 -11.91 17.01 -1.44
CA ALA A 19 -12.38 17.00 -2.80
C ALA A 19 -11.59 15.96 -3.58
N LEU A 20 -12.29 15.25 -4.47
CA LEU A 20 -11.71 14.35 -5.45
C LEU A 20 -12.25 14.84 -6.80
N SER A 21 -11.41 15.48 -7.59
CA SER A 21 -11.79 16.00 -8.90
C SER A 21 -10.75 15.59 -9.93
N ASP A 22 -11.23 15.16 -11.10
CA ASP A 22 -10.42 14.82 -12.27
C ASP A 22 -9.94 16.07 -13.04
N ASP A 23 -10.13 17.25 -12.46
CA ASP A 23 -9.71 18.52 -13.04
C ASP A 23 -8.18 18.68 -12.97
N THR A 24 -7.61 19.26 -14.02
CA THR A 24 -6.17 19.53 -14.12
C THR A 24 -5.73 20.78 -13.36
N ARG A 25 -6.67 21.53 -12.78
CA ARG A 25 -6.38 22.70 -11.94
C ARG A 25 -5.59 22.30 -10.68
N PRO A 26 -4.65 23.15 -10.21
CA PRO A 26 -4.02 22.96 -8.91
C PRO A 26 -5.07 22.84 -7.80
N LEU A 27 -4.84 21.94 -6.84
CA LEU A 27 -5.76 21.64 -5.72
C LEU A 27 -7.14 21.06 -6.13
N SER A 28 -7.26 20.47 -7.32
CA SER A 28 -8.47 19.74 -7.73
C SER A 28 -8.81 18.57 -6.80
N SER A 29 -7.79 17.96 -6.20
CA SER A 29 -7.95 16.93 -5.17
C SER A 29 -7.22 17.32 -3.87
N PHE A 30 -7.92 17.29 -2.75
CA PHE A 30 -7.37 17.64 -1.44
C PHE A 30 -8.08 16.89 -0.30
N LEU A 31 -7.41 16.83 0.85
CA LEU A 31 -7.92 16.25 2.09
C LEU A 31 -7.52 17.15 3.27
N ILE A 32 -8.51 17.63 4.02
CA ILE A 32 -8.32 18.41 5.25
C ILE A 32 -8.60 17.48 6.43
N LEU A 33 -7.58 17.26 7.25
CA LEU A 33 -7.62 16.37 8.39
C LEU A 33 -7.55 17.14 9.71
N GLN A 34 -8.12 16.53 10.76
CA GLN A 34 -7.93 16.98 12.13
C GLN A 34 -6.44 16.97 12.47
N TYR A 35 -5.97 18.04 13.09
CA TYR A 35 -4.63 18.06 13.66
C TYR A 35 -4.59 17.18 14.93
N ILE A 36 -3.65 16.23 14.97
CA ILE A 36 -3.35 15.45 16.16
C ILE A 36 -2.09 16.02 16.79
N GLU A 37 -2.23 16.55 18.00
CA GLU A 37 -1.11 17.01 18.81
C GLU A 37 -0.15 15.85 19.08
N GLY A 38 1.13 16.06 18.81
CA GLY A 38 2.14 15.03 19.05
C GLY A 38 3.46 15.33 18.37
N ARG A 39 4.45 14.50 18.66
CA ARG A 39 5.78 14.57 18.03
C ARG A 39 6.02 13.35 17.16
N LYS A 40 6.65 13.56 16.01
CA LYS A 40 7.17 12.44 15.20
C LYS A 40 8.24 11.73 16.01
N VAL A 41 8.10 10.43 16.15
CA VAL A 41 9.10 9.60 16.83
C VAL A 41 10.26 9.39 15.87
N SER A 42 11.41 9.99 16.16
CA SER A 42 12.63 9.82 15.36
C SER A 42 13.42 8.59 15.81
N HIS A 43 14.22 8.03 14.89
CA HIS A 43 15.11 6.92 15.21
C HIS A 43 16.12 7.26 16.33
N GLY A 44 16.56 8.52 16.42
CA GLY A 44 17.42 9.00 17.50
C GLY A 44 16.73 9.00 18.86
N GLU A 45 15.45 9.37 18.93
CA GLU A 45 14.67 9.33 20.16
C GLU A 45 14.36 7.89 20.59
N LEU A 46 14.07 6.99 19.64
CA LEU A 46 13.87 5.57 19.93
C LEU A 46 15.05 4.94 20.68
N LYS A 47 16.28 5.32 20.31
CA LYS A 47 17.51 4.86 20.97
C LYS A 47 17.70 5.41 22.37
N ARG A 48 17.05 6.54 22.70
CA ARG A 48 17.18 7.23 24.00
C ARG A 48 16.06 6.88 24.97
N LEU A 49 15.08 6.07 24.57
CA LEU A 49 14.01 5.62 25.45
C LEU A 49 14.58 4.77 26.57
N SER A 50 14.03 4.93 27.78
CA SER A 50 14.25 3.97 28.86
C SER A 50 13.65 2.61 28.50
N ASP A 51 14.06 1.54 29.19
CA ASP A 51 13.50 0.21 28.96
C ASP A 51 11.97 0.16 29.14
N GLU A 52 11.46 0.89 30.13
CA GLU A 52 10.02 1.03 30.37
C GLU A 52 9.31 1.74 29.21
N GLN A 53 9.85 2.88 28.75
CA GLN A 53 9.28 3.64 27.63
C GLN A 53 9.29 2.83 26.34
N ARG A 54 10.37 2.09 26.10
CA ARG A 54 10.52 1.20 24.94
C ARG A 54 9.51 0.05 25.00
N THR A 55 9.32 -0.55 26.17
CA THR A 55 8.31 -1.59 26.39
C THR A 55 6.90 -1.05 26.11
N ASN A 56 6.56 0.11 26.66
CA ASN A 56 5.25 0.74 26.44
C ASN A 56 5.01 1.07 24.96
N LEU A 57 6.04 1.58 24.28
CA LEU A 57 5.97 1.86 22.85
C LEU A 57 5.71 0.60 22.03
N TYR A 58 6.50 -0.47 22.24
CA TYR A 58 6.35 -1.69 21.47
C TYR A 58 5.02 -2.40 21.75
N THR A 59 4.56 -2.40 23.00
CA THR A 59 3.22 -2.91 23.36
C THR A 59 2.13 -2.12 22.65
N SER A 60 2.23 -0.78 22.62
CA SER A 60 1.25 0.07 21.94
C SER A 60 1.26 -0.14 20.42
N LEU A 61 2.44 -0.29 19.81
CA LEU A 61 2.57 -0.61 18.38
C LEU A 61 1.97 -1.99 18.07
N ALA A 62 2.28 -3.00 18.89
CA ALA A 62 1.72 -4.34 18.73
C ALA A 62 0.19 -4.31 18.80
N ASP A 63 -0.39 -3.57 19.74
CA ASP A 63 -1.84 -3.38 19.82
C ASP A 63 -2.42 -2.77 18.55
N VAL A 64 -1.82 -1.69 18.03
CA VAL A 64 -2.22 -1.09 16.74
C VAL A 64 -2.17 -2.10 15.59
N TYR A 65 -1.08 -2.87 15.48
CA TYR A 65 -0.94 -3.90 14.44
C TYR A 65 -1.98 -5.00 14.57
N ILE A 66 -2.26 -5.47 15.78
CA ILE A 66 -3.29 -6.50 16.04
C ILE A 66 -4.67 -5.99 15.63
N GLN A 67 -5.00 -4.75 15.97
CA GLN A 67 -6.29 -4.14 15.62
C GLN A 67 -6.46 -4.01 14.10
N ILE A 68 -5.44 -3.54 13.39
CA ILE A 68 -5.48 -3.45 11.90
C ILE A 68 -5.57 -4.86 11.29
N ARG A 69 -4.80 -5.83 11.80
CA ARG A 69 -4.78 -7.21 11.29
C ARG A 69 -6.13 -7.93 11.41
N ARG A 70 -6.98 -7.52 12.35
CA ARG A 70 -8.34 -8.07 12.52
C ARG A 70 -9.34 -7.56 11.47
N LEU A 71 -9.00 -6.49 10.74
CA LEU A 71 -9.82 -5.97 9.65
C LEU A 71 -9.57 -6.78 8.39
N GLU A 72 -10.14 -7.99 8.35
CA GLU A 72 -9.97 -8.93 7.25
C GLU A 72 -11.01 -8.68 6.14
N PHE A 73 -10.57 -8.89 4.90
CA PHE A 73 -11.42 -8.89 3.71
C PHE A 73 -11.23 -10.20 2.94
N PRO A 74 -12.30 -10.76 2.36
CA PRO A 74 -12.22 -12.03 1.62
C PRO A 74 -11.52 -11.88 0.26
N THR A 75 -11.31 -10.65 -0.20
CA THR A 75 -10.71 -10.32 -1.48
C THR A 75 -9.63 -9.24 -1.34
N ILE A 76 -8.72 -9.24 -2.30
CA ILE A 76 -7.60 -8.32 -2.45
C ILE A 76 -7.93 -7.37 -3.60
N GLY A 77 -7.89 -6.07 -3.31
CA GLY A 77 -8.41 -5.03 -4.19
C GLY A 77 -8.36 -3.65 -3.54
N CYS A 78 -9.04 -2.68 -4.15
CA CYS A 78 -9.27 -1.37 -3.58
C CYS A 78 -10.49 -1.39 -2.66
N LEU A 79 -10.33 -0.85 -1.46
CA LEU A 79 -11.38 -0.67 -0.47
C LEU A 79 -12.32 0.48 -0.88
N SER A 80 -13.61 0.21 -0.90
CA SER A 80 -14.68 1.19 -1.14
C SER A 80 -15.75 1.11 -0.06
N GLN A 81 -16.47 2.21 0.12
CA GLN A 81 -17.66 2.26 0.95
C GLN A 81 -18.88 2.02 0.06
N GLY A 82 -19.50 0.85 0.22
CA GLY A 82 -20.75 0.46 -0.43
C GLY A 82 -21.97 0.78 0.43
N LEU A 83 -23.15 0.34 -0.02
CA LEU A 83 -24.42 0.54 0.69
C LEU A 83 -24.51 -0.29 1.99
N SER A 84 -23.85 -1.45 2.03
CA SER A 84 -23.88 -2.40 3.15
C SER A 84 -22.68 -2.30 4.08
N GLY A 85 -21.74 -1.38 3.82
CA GLY A 85 -20.51 -1.21 4.59
C GLY A 85 -19.27 -1.10 3.71
N PHE A 86 -18.11 -1.49 4.25
CA PHE A 86 -16.86 -1.49 3.51
C PHE A 86 -16.68 -2.79 2.74
N GLU A 87 -16.36 -2.66 1.46
CA GLU A 87 -16.16 -3.78 0.55
C GLU A 87 -14.95 -3.55 -0.35
N VAL A 88 -14.37 -4.62 -0.85
CA VAL A 88 -13.22 -4.58 -1.75
C VAL A 88 -13.71 -4.92 -3.15
N CYS A 89 -13.68 -3.94 -4.06
CA CYS A 89 -14.42 -4.04 -5.32
C CYS A 89 -13.62 -3.74 -6.58
N LYS A 90 -12.53 -2.96 -6.49
CA LYS A 90 -11.76 -2.56 -7.69
C LYS A 90 -10.41 -3.22 -7.72
N ARG A 91 -9.87 -3.34 -8.93
CA ARG A 91 -8.49 -3.80 -9.14
C ARG A 91 -7.52 -2.86 -8.43
N LEU A 92 -6.48 -3.45 -7.85
CA LEU A 92 -5.36 -2.67 -7.31
C LEU A 92 -4.62 -2.00 -8.45
N VAL A 93 -4.60 -0.68 -8.40
CA VAL A 93 -3.79 0.17 -9.27
C VAL A 93 -2.92 1.01 -8.35
N THR A 94 -1.61 0.81 -8.44
CA THR A 94 -0.61 1.58 -7.68
C THR A 94 0.05 2.58 -8.61
N ILE A 95 0.74 3.57 -8.03
CA ILE A 95 1.54 4.54 -8.79
C ILE A 95 2.59 3.80 -9.63
N ASP A 96 3.25 2.79 -9.07
CA ASP A 96 4.27 2.01 -9.76
C ASP A 96 3.70 1.24 -10.96
N LEU A 97 2.52 0.64 -10.82
CA LEU A 97 1.84 -0.03 -11.93
C LEU A 97 1.49 0.96 -13.05
N ASN A 98 1.01 2.15 -12.69
CA ASN A 98 0.74 3.21 -13.67
C ASN A 98 2.02 3.67 -14.36
N MET A 99 3.14 3.79 -13.64
CA MET A 99 4.43 4.15 -14.21
C MET A 99 4.90 3.10 -15.22
N GLN A 100 4.82 1.82 -14.85
CA GLN A 100 5.16 0.71 -15.74
C GLN A 100 4.27 0.65 -16.98
N GLU A 101 2.98 1.01 -16.88
CA GLU A 101 2.11 1.16 -18.06
C GLU A 101 2.60 2.26 -19.00
N LEU A 102 2.98 3.43 -18.46
CA LEU A 102 3.51 4.55 -19.24
C LEU A 102 4.84 4.22 -19.93
N GLU A 103 5.64 3.36 -19.30
CA GLU A 103 6.89 2.82 -19.85
C GLU A 103 6.65 1.71 -20.91
N GLY A 104 5.40 1.29 -21.12
CA GLY A 104 5.04 0.24 -22.08
C GLY A 104 5.35 -1.18 -21.61
N LEU A 105 5.60 -1.37 -20.31
CA LEU A 105 5.84 -2.69 -19.71
C LEU A 105 4.54 -3.50 -19.56
N ALA A 106 3.38 -2.84 -19.67
CA ALA A 106 2.06 -3.43 -19.77
C ALA A 106 1.68 -4.43 -18.63
N PRO A 107 1.86 -4.06 -17.34
CA PRO A 107 1.50 -4.92 -16.21
C PRO A 107 0.01 -5.34 -16.19
N HIS A 108 -0.89 -4.59 -16.83
CA HIS A 108 -2.33 -4.91 -16.90
C HIS A 108 -2.60 -6.27 -17.55
N TYR A 109 -1.77 -6.73 -18.51
CA TYR A 109 -1.93 -8.06 -19.10
C TYR A 109 -1.70 -9.17 -18.08
N ILE A 110 -0.69 -9.00 -17.22
CA ILE A 110 -0.40 -9.93 -16.13
C ILE A 110 -1.55 -9.88 -15.13
N GLN A 111 -1.96 -8.69 -14.69
CA GLN A 111 -3.09 -8.54 -13.76
C GLN A 111 -4.38 -9.18 -14.29
N ASN A 112 -4.70 -9.01 -15.58
CA ASN A 112 -5.89 -9.59 -16.21
C ASN A 112 -5.87 -11.13 -16.19
N ARG A 113 -4.70 -11.75 -16.35
CA ARG A 113 -4.53 -13.21 -16.31
C ARG A 113 -4.91 -13.77 -14.93
N TYR A 114 -4.49 -13.08 -13.87
CA TYR A 114 -4.77 -13.48 -12.49
C TYR A 114 -6.19 -13.18 -12.06
N CYS A 115 -6.72 -12.02 -12.46
CA CYS A 115 -8.07 -11.65 -12.04
C CYS A 115 -9.17 -12.41 -12.82
N GLY A 116 -8.86 -13.10 -13.93
CA GLY A 116 -9.80 -14.00 -14.61
C GLY A 116 -11.12 -13.33 -15.07
N GLY A 117 -11.10 -12.02 -15.33
CA GLY A 117 -12.31 -11.22 -15.61
C GLY A 117 -13.00 -10.62 -14.38
N SER A 118 -12.63 -11.04 -13.17
CA SER A 118 -12.92 -10.34 -11.92
C SER A 118 -12.13 -9.04 -11.81
N THR A 119 -12.57 -8.15 -10.93
CA THR A 119 -11.83 -6.94 -10.53
C THR A 119 -10.96 -7.16 -9.29
N THR A 120 -11.09 -8.31 -8.60
CA THR A 120 -10.41 -8.59 -7.33
C THR A 120 -9.85 -10.02 -7.29
N LEU A 121 -8.86 -10.26 -6.44
CA LEU A 121 -8.27 -11.58 -6.18
C LEU A 121 -8.77 -12.15 -4.85
N THR A 122 -8.87 -13.47 -4.72
CA THR A 122 -9.29 -14.15 -3.47
C THR A 122 -8.14 -14.88 -2.78
N SER A 123 -7.01 -15.08 -3.47
CA SER A 123 -5.85 -15.81 -2.96
C SER A 123 -4.65 -14.89 -2.77
N ALA A 124 -4.10 -14.90 -1.55
CA ALA A 124 -2.86 -14.21 -1.25
C ALA A 124 -1.69 -14.78 -2.07
N ASN A 125 -1.66 -16.09 -2.30
CA ASN A 125 -0.61 -16.72 -3.11
C ASN A 125 -0.67 -16.24 -4.57
N GLU A 126 -1.87 -16.21 -5.17
CA GLU A 126 -2.05 -15.69 -6.53
C GLU A 126 -1.66 -14.21 -6.63
N TYR A 127 -2.00 -13.42 -5.61
CA TYR A 127 -1.60 -12.01 -5.55
C TYR A 127 -0.08 -11.83 -5.48
N ILE A 128 0.61 -12.60 -4.64
CA ILE A 128 2.08 -12.55 -4.55
C ILE A 128 2.72 -13.02 -5.86
N THR A 129 2.28 -14.13 -6.45
CA THR A 129 2.80 -14.59 -7.73
C THR A 129 2.58 -13.56 -8.83
N MET A 130 1.41 -12.90 -8.86
CA MET A 130 1.14 -11.80 -9.79
C MET A 130 2.15 -10.64 -9.61
N LEU A 131 2.44 -10.23 -8.37
CA LEU A 131 3.41 -9.17 -8.11
C LEU A 131 4.83 -9.57 -8.54
N LEU A 132 5.24 -10.81 -8.26
CA LEU A 132 6.54 -11.34 -8.69
C LEU A 132 6.64 -11.39 -10.22
N GLU A 133 5.59 -11.83 -10.92
CA GLU A 133 5.56 -11.82 -12.38
C GLU A 133 5.63 -10.40 -12.97
N ILE A 134 4.96 -9.43 -12.33
CA ILE A 134 5.04 -8.03 -12.73
C ILE A 134 6.47 -7.50 -12.56
N ALA A 135 7.11 -7.80 -11.43
CA ALA A 135 8.50 -7.43 -11.19
C ALA A 135 9.47 -8.08 -12.20
N ASP A 136 9.31 -9.38 -12.47
CA ASP A 136 10.08 -10.13 -13.48
C ASP A 136 9.89 -9.52 -14.89
N ASN A 137 8.66 -9.17 -15.26
CA ASN A 137 8.37 -8.53 -16.55
C ASN A 137 9.01 -7.15 -16.66
N ALA A 138 8.97 -6.35 -15.59
CA ALA A 138 9.64 -5.05 -15.56
C ALA A 138 11.16 -5.25 -15.71
N PHE A 139 11.76 -6.16 -14.94
CA PHE A 139 13.19 -6.46 -15.03
C PHE A 139 13.62 -6.91 -16.44
N ALA A 140 12.86 -7.81 -17.07
CA ALA A 140 13.21 -8.37 -18.37
C ALA A 140 13.01 -7.38 -19.54
N ARG A 141 12.13 -6.39 -19.39
CA ARG A 141 11.73 -5.47 -20.47
C ARG A 141 12.20 -4.04 -20.27
N ASP A 142 12.69 -3.69 -19.09
CA ASP A 142 13.31 -2.39 -18.81
C ASP A 142 14.45 -2.16 -19.80
N ARG A 143 14.48 -0.95 -20.37
CA ARG A 143 15.48 -0.50 -21.34
C ARG A 143 16.37 0.60 -20.79
N SER A 144 16.21 0.93 -19.52
CA SER A 144 17.01 1.93 -18.84
C SER A 144 18.47 1.48 -18.83
N PRO A 145 19.41 2.32 -19.32
CA PRO A 145 20.82 2.03 -19.15
C PRO A 145 21.15 2.10 -17.67
N ILE A 146 21.68 1.00 -17.12
CA ILE A 146 22.10 0.89 -15.73
C ILE A 146 23.60 0.63 -15.66
N SER A 147 24.22 1.05 -14.56
CA SER A 147 25.61 0.68 -14.27
C SER A 147 25.74 -0.80 -13.92
N GLN A 148 26.96 -1.34 -13.95
CA GLN A 148 27.20 -2.73 -13.55
C GLN A 148 26.82 -2.98 -12.08
N GLU A 149 27.14 -2.04 -11.18
CA GLU A 149 26.80 -2.13 -9.75
C GLU A 149 25.28 -2.19 -9.55
N GLU A 150 24.53 -1.34 -10.24
CA GLU A 150 23.05 -1.37 -10.22
C GLU A 150 22.49 -2.67 -10.82
N ALA A 151 23.13 -3.23 -11.83
CA ALA A 151 22.72 -4.50 -12.42
C ALA A 151 22.92 -5.67 -11.44
N GLU A 152 24.05 -5.71 -10.75
CA GLU A 152 24.37 -6.72 -9.73
C GLU A 152 23.39 -6.63 -8.54
N ASP A 153 23.09 -5.42 -8.06
CA ASP A 153 22.12 -5.19 -6.98
C ASP A 153 20.70 -5.61 -7.37
N ARG A 154 20.24 -5.22 -8.57
CA ARG A 154 18.93 -5.65 -9.08
C ARG A 154 18.82 -7.16 -9.24
N LEU A 155 19.88 -7.82 -9.74
CA LEU A 155 19.92 -9.29 -9.86
C LEU A 155 19.89 -9.98 -8.50
N TYR A 156 20.65 -9.47 -7.52
CA TYR A 156 20.64 -9.98 -6.16
C TYR A 156 19.24 -9.90 -5.54
N HIS A 157 18.60 -8.73 -5.66
CA HIS A 157 17.25 -8.52 -5.15
C HIS A 157 16.22 -9.41 -5.84
N LEU A 158 16.33 -9.63 -7.15
CA LEU A 158 15.45 -10.56 -7.85
C LEU A 158 15.59 -12.00 -7.34
N TYR A 159 16.83 -12.43 -7.06
CA TYR A 159 17.12 -13.78 -6.61
C TYR A 159 16.59 -14.07 -5.20
N ILE A 160 16.69 -13.14 -4.25
CA ILE A 160 16.25 -13.39 -2.87
C ILE A 160 14.73 -13.44 -2.70
N PHE A 161 13.97 -12.98 -3.69
CA PHE A 161 12.49 -12.98 -3.69
C PHE A 161 11.88 -14.07 -4.58
N ARG A 162 12.70 -14.89 -5.24
CA ARG A 162 12.28 -16.12 -5.95
C ARG A 162 12.39 -17.34 -5.05
#